data_AF-A0A438NIV4-F1
#
_entry.id   AF-A0A438NIV4-F1
#
_cell.length_a   1.000
_cell.length_b   1.000
_cell.length_c   1.000
_cell.angle_alpha   90.00
_cell.angle_beta   90.00
_cell.angle_gamma   90.00
#
_symmetry.space_group_name_H-M   'P 1'
#
loop_
_entity.id
_entity.type
_entity.pdbx_description
1 polymer ?
#
loop_
_entity_poly.entity_id
_entity_poly.type
_entity_poly.pdbx_seq_one_letter_code
_entity_poly.pdbx_strand_id
1 'polypeptide(L)'
;MTAQQPANAPVFPASDSPIGNIASLDNKVALITGASTGLGRAIALAYAAAGAYVVSADLTPDPASAPIVEATQIELDHKTPTVELVNNRWPASDPKGNTQGRGKRAAYVKCDVTDESSVKNAVAFTVDTFGRLDIMVNNAGELPDLQLYDAKSILELPVGISAETSREGFNGVPQRIHETDVKLLDRSLAINVRGVWLGTKHAVTQFLSQQPLNPSLPDRGWVINLASILSSAGYPGASSYCTSKGAVLQLTRATALEYARDGIHINAIQPGFTDTHLLEGMYAKMGTENIHQALNALHPWGRTGKPADIARVAVFLAGEGAGLAETHGWKFNQIGLRVTSMESSLAFYTKILGMKELARMDFETVNIALLAYPGEGDTAMFAREGLLELVQNKDSQGLITNAQANPGVGFIKLCFTVPDLDKAMEYLRSQGLKVVKEMGSRINQEVIAAALGAEDPKQGRNIGLWDMVQQIPFVQDPDGYLIELVSYGNSESGA
;
A
#
# COMPACT_ATOMS: atom_id res chain seq x y z
N MET A 1 12.56 17.28 -36.56
CA MET A 1 12.44 18.60 -35.89
C MET A 1 12.30 18.32 -34.41
N THR A 2 13.33 18.63 -33.63
CA THR A 2 13.35 18.50 -32.17
C THR A 2 12.41 19.53 -31.58
N ALA A 3 11.36 19.09 -30.89
CA ALA A 3 10.50 19.99 -30.13
C ALA A 3 11.32 20.56 -28.96
N GLN A 4 11.70 21.83 -29.06
CA GLN A 4 12.23 22.58 -27.92
C GLN A 4 11.15 22.62 -26.83
N GLN A 5 11.49 22.16 -25.63
CA GLN A 5 10.66 22.40 -24.45
C GLN A 5 10.44 23.91 -24.29
N PRO A 6 9.20 24.37 -24.03
CA PRO A 6 8.93 25.79 -23.82
C PRO A 6 9.73 26.28 -22.61
N ALA A 7 10.53 27.31 -22.81
CA ALA A 7 11.50 27.84 -21.84
C ALA A 7 10.91 28.40 -20.53
N ASN A 8 9.59 28.32 -20.33
CA ASN A 8 8.85 28.88 -19.20
C ASN A 8 7.70 27.97 -18.75
N ALA A 9 7.88 26.65 -18.75
CA ALA A 9 6.96 25.80 -17.99
C ALA A 9 7.16 26.11 -16.49
N PRO A 10 6.10 26.42 -15.71
CA PRO A 10 6.26 26.62 -14.28
C PRO A 10 6.85 25.34 -13.67
N VAL A 11 8.02 25.47 -13.04
CA VAL A 11 8.57 24.40 -12.20
C VAL A 11 7.60 24.26 -11.05
N PHE A 12 6.89 23.13 -11.01
CA PHE A 12 6.04 22.79 -9.89
C PHE A 12 6.78 21.81 -8.99
N PRO A 13 6.86 22.08 -7.68
CA PRO A 13 6.44 23.33 -7.04
C PRO A 13 7.42 24.47 -7.35
N ALA A 14 6.94 25.72 -7.23
CA ALA A 14 7.73 26.91 -7.48
C ALA A 14 8.97 26.94 -6.56
N SER A 15 10.07 27.55 -7.01
CA SER A 15 11.33 27.56 -6.23
C SER A 15 11.23 28.27 -4.87
N ASP A 16 10.20 29.09 -4.69
CA ASP A 16 9.84 29.81 -3.46
C ASP A 16 8.67 29.16 -2.71
N SER A 17 8.24 27.97 -3.13
CA SER A 17 7.18 27.21 -2.47
C SER A 17 7.57 26.89 -1.03
N PRO A 18 6.72 27.19 -0.03
CA PRO A 18 6.99 26.86 1.36
C PRO A 18 6.95 25.36 1.66
N ILE A 19 6.46 24.53 0.73
CA ILE A 19 6.38 23.06 0.84
C ILE A 19 7.51 22.32 0.09
N GLY A 20 8.57 23.04 -0.29
CA GLY A 20 9.71 22.47 -1.01
C GLY A 20 9.31 21.76 -2.30
N ASN A 21 10.14 20.83 -2.82
CA ASN A 21 9.79 19.95 -3.92
C ASN A 21 9.30 18.60 -3.39
N ILE A 22 7.98 18.46 -3.28
CA ILE A 22 7.32 17.25 -2.74
C ILE A 22 7.70 15.95 -3.45
N ALA A 23 8.17 16.03 -4.71
CA ALA A 23 8.57 14.89 -5.52
C ALA A 23 10.09 14.73 -5.63
N SER A 24 10.89 15.56 -4.96
CA SER A 24 12.35 15.46 -4.98
C SER A 24 12.83 14.25 -4.19
N LEU A 25 13.70 13.47 -4.82
CA LEU A 25 14.48 12.40 -4.21
C LEU A 25 15.98 12.68 -4.34
N ASP A 26 16.36 13.95 -4.54
CA ASP A 26 17.75 14.34 -4.74
C ASP A 26 18.65 13.80 -3.63
N ASN A 27 19.71 13.11 -4.05
CA ASN A 27 20.74 12.49 -3.20
C ASN A 27 20.26 11.35 -2.28
N LYS A 28 19.00 10.90 -2.37
CA LYS A 28 18.55 9.67 -1.69
C LYS A 28 19.05 8.44 -2.43
N VAL A 29 19.37 7.38 -1.70
CA VAL A 29 19.72 6.06 -2.26
C VAL A 29 18.58 5.07 -2.03
N ALA A 30 18.05 4.50 -3.11
CA ALA A 30 16.95 3.55 -3.08
C ALA A 30 17.39 2.13 -3.47
N LEU A 31 16.99 1.14 -2.67
CA LEU A 31 17.05 -0.28 -3.03
C LEU A 31 15.63 -0.77 -3.37
N ILE A 32 15.44 -1.29 -4.58
CA ILE A 32 14.13 -1.80 -5.03
C ILE A 32 14.27 -3.28 -5.40
N THR A 33 13.47 -4.13 -4.75
CA THR A 33 13.40 -5.58 -5.08
C THR A 33 12.41 -5.84 -6.22
N GLY A 34 12.71 -6.79 -7.11
CA GLY A 34 11.88 -7.05 -8.29
C GLY A 34 11.90 -5.89 -9.31
N ALA A 35 13.04 -5.20 -9.44
CA ALA A 35 13.17 -3.97 -10.21
C ALA A 35 13.57 -4.15 -11.68
N SER A 36 13.79 -5.37 -12.14
CA SER A 36 14.12 -5.63 -13.55
C SER A 36 12.90 -5.52 -14.46
N THR A 37 11.69 -5.71 -13.92
CA THR A 37 10.43 -5.69 -14.68
C THR A 37 9.26 -5.04 -13.92
N GLY A 38 8.13 -4.83 -14.60
CA GLY A 38 6.85 -4.44 -14.01
C GLY A 38 6.87 -3.16 -13.17
N LEU A 39 6.21 -3.21 -12.01
CA LEU A 39 6.09 -2.06 -11.10
C LEU A 39 7.44 -1.62 -10.53
N GLY A 40 8.29 -2.56 -10.12
CA GLY A 40 9.62 -2.25 -9.59
C GLY A 40 10.49 -1.49 -10.59
N ARG A 41 10.46 -1.89 -11.87
CA ARG A 41 11.11 -1.16 -12.97
C ARG A 41 10.57 0.26 -13.12
N ALA A 42 9.25 0.42 -13.11
CA ALA A 42 8.62 1.74 -13.22
C ALA A 42 9.00 2.66 -12.04
N ILE A 43 9.00 2.12 -10.81
CA ILE A 43 9.44 2.82 -9.60
C ILE A 43 10.92 3.23 -9.71
N ALA A 44 11.79 2.30 -10.12
CA ALA A 44 13.22 2.58 -10.31
C ALA A 44 13.48 3.72 -11.31
N LEU A 45 12.78 3.70 -12.46
CA LEU A 45 12.89 4.77 -13.46
C LEU A 45 12.37 6.11 -12.93
N ALA A 46 11.23 6.11 -12.22
CA ALA A 46 10.66 7.32 -11.64
C ALA A 46 11.56 7.90 -10.53
N TYR A 47 12.17 7.04 -9.70
CA TYR A 47 13.07 7.47 -8.64
C TYR A 47 14.34 8.11 -9.20
N ALA A 48 14.92 7.51 -10.23
CA ALA A 48 16.07 8.09 -10.93
C ALA A 48 15.72 9.44 -11.59
N ALA A 49 14.54 9.53 -12.21
CA ALA A 49 14.04 10.78 -12.78
C ALA A 49 13.82 11.88 -11.73
N ALA A 50 13.48 11.49 -10.50
CA ALA A 50 13.30 12.35 -9.34
C ALA A 50 14.62 12.65 -8.59
N GLY A 51 15.78 12.17 -9.08
CA GLY A 51 17.10 12.52 -8.54
C GLY A 51 17.75 11.46 -7.63
N ALA A 52 17.09 10.34 -7.35
CA ALA A 52 17.65 9.28 -6.51
C ALA A 52 18.78 8.49 -7.22
N TYR A 53 19.66 7.90 -6.42
CA TYR A 53 20.49 6.77 -6.83
C TYR A 53 19.71 5.47 -6.62
N VAL A 54 19.83 4.50 -7.52
CA VAL A 54 18.97 3.31 -7.55
C VAL A 54 19.78 2.02 -7.61
N VAL A 55 19.52 1.11 -6.69
CA VAL A 55 19.93 -0.29 -6.79
C VAL A 55 18.73 -1.12 -7.22
N SER A 56 18.86 -1.76 -8.38
CA SER A 56 17.93 -2.76 -8.88
C SER A 56 18.32 -4.12 -8.31
N ALA A 57 17.52 -4.66 -7.39
CA ALA A 57 17.72 -5.98 -6.81
C ALA A 57 16.73 -6.98 -7.40
N ASP A 58 17.21 -8.00 -8.07
CA ASP A 58 16.36 -8.98 -8.74
C ASP A 58 17.08 -10.32 -8.94
N LEU A 59 16.39 -11.36 -9.39
CA LEU A 59 17.01 -12.65 -9.69
C LEU A 59 17.92 -12.56 -10.93
N THR A 60 17.49 -11.74 -11.91
CA THR A 60 18.19 -11.49 -13.18
C THR A 60 18.14 -10.01 -13.53
N PRO A 61 19.18 -9.45 -14.18
CA PRO A 61 19.18 -8.04 -14.59
C PRO A 61 18.29 -7.78 -15.81
N ASP A 62 17.99 -8.83 -16.57
CA ASP A 62 17.23 -8.75 -17.81
C ASP A 62 15.72 -8.66 -17.50
N PRO A 63 14.97 -7.79 -18.18
CA PRO A 63 13.53 -7.72 -18.02
C PRO A 63 12.88 -9.01 -18.50
N ALA A 64 11.86 -9.49 -17.76
CA ALA A 64 11.02 -10.58 -18.24
C ALA A 64 10.31 -10.18 -19.54
N SER A 65 10.11 -11.14 -20.44
CA SER A 65 9.34 -10.95 -21.68
C SER A 65 7.84 -11.06 -21.42
N ALA A 66 7.06 -10.10 -21.89
CA ALA A 66 5.60 -10.15 -21.90
C ALA A 66 5.05 -9.54 -23.20
N PRO A 67 5.19 -10.24 -24.35
CA PRO A 67 4.90 -9.67 -25.66
C PRO A 67 3.51 -9.05 -25.82
N ILE A 68 2.49 -9.57 -25.15
CA ILE A 68 1.13 -9.03 -25.28
C ILE A 68 1.00 -7.72 -24.49
N VAL A 69 1.49 -7.67 -23.25
CA VAL A 69 1.53 -6.43 -22.46
C VAL A 69 2.46 -5.39 -23.10
N GLU A 70 3.60 -5.82 -23.65
CA GLU A 70 4.53 -4.96 -24.37
C GLU A 70 3.85 -4.29 -25.58
N ALA A 71 3.02 -5.04 -26.30
CA ALA A 71 2.27 -4.52 -27.44
C ALA A 71 1.20 -3.49 -27.06
N THR A 72 0.73 -3.46 -25.80
CA THR A 72 -0.20 -2.43 -25.32
C THR A 72 0.53 -1.19 -24.77
N GLN A 73 1.86 -1.25 -24.64
CA GLN A 73 2.72 -0.21 -24.06
C GLN A 73 3.92 0.09 -24.97
N ILE A 74 3.65 0.31 -26.26
CA ILE A 74 4.69 0.50 -27.31
C ILE A 74 5.63 1.68 -27.07
N GLU A 75 5.24 2.63 -26.23
CA GLU A 75 6.03 3.79 -25.85
C GLU A 75 7.13 3.48 -24.83
N LEU A 76 7.06 2.31 -24.18
CA LEU A 76 8.00 1.90 -23.16
C LEU A 76 9.08 0.96 -23.72
N ASP A 77 10.28 1.11 -23.17
CA ASP A 77 11.36 0.16 -23.42
C ASP A 77 11.21 -1.01 -22.45
N HIS A 78 11.02 -2.22 -22.99
CA HIS A 78 10.86 -3.46 -22.23
C HIS A 78 12.06 -4.40 -22.37
N LYS A 79 13.10 -4.03 -23.12
CA LYS A 79 14.21 -4.93 -23.46
C LYS A 79 15.51 -4.55 -22.77
N THR A 80 15.78 -3.25 -22.65
CA THR A 80 17.01 -2.79 -22.03
C THR A 80 16.95 -2.99 -20.51
N PRO A 81 17.99 -3.52 -19.85
CA PRO A 81 18.04 -3.64 -18.39
C PRO A 81 17.75 -2.31 -17.69
N THR A 82 17.02 -2.34 -16.57
CA THR A 82 16.57 -1.14 -15.84
C THR A 82 17.76 -0.22 -15.50
N VAL A 83 18.87 -0.80 -15.05
CA VAL A 83 20.08 -0.06 -14.66
C VAL A 83 20.77 0.63 -15.84
N GLU A 84 20.69 0.04 -17.04
CA GLU A 84 21.24 0.65 -18.25
C GLU A 84 20.38 1.84 -18.68
N LEU A 85 19.05 1.70 -18.67
CA LEU A 85 18.13 2.80 -18.94
C LEU A 85 18.35 3.98 -18.00
N VAL A 86 18.46 3.73 -16.70
CA VAL A 86 18.70 4.79 -15.72
C VAL A 86 20.01 5.51 -16.00
N ASN A 87 21.10 4.76 -16.21
CA ASN A 87 22.41 5.35 -16.42
C ASN A 87 22.52 6.12 -17.75
N ASN A 88 21.78 5.71 -18.78
CA ASN A 88 21.74 6.38 -20.07
C ASN A 88 20.89 7.66 -20.04
N ARG A 89 19.75 7.63 -19.33
CA ARG A 89 18.79 8.77 -19.30
C ARG A 89 19.13 9.81 -18.24
N TRP A 90 19.63 9.37 -17.08
CA TRP A 90 19.91 10.22 -15.92
C TRP A 90 21.29 9.90 -15.34
N PRO A 91 22.39 10.19 -16.04
CA PRO A 91 23.73 10.00 -15.49
C PRO A 91 23.92 10.82 -14.20
N ALA A 92 24.81 10.37 -13.32
CA ALA A 92 25.17 11.13 -12.11
C ALA A 92 26.19 12.23 -12.48
N SER A 93 25.93 13.46 -12.06
CA SER A 93 26.74 14.64 -12.40
C SER A 93 28.00 14.84 -11.55
N ASP A 94 28.09 14.23 -10.36
CA ASP A 94 29.27 14.30 -9.47
C ASP A 94 29.28 13.10 -8.49
N PRO A 95 30.39 12.35 -8.31
CA PRO A 95 30.46 11.18 -7.45
C PRO A 95 30.82 11.62 -6.03
N LYS A 96 29.84 12.13 -5.27
CA LYS A 96 30.04 12.32 -3.82
C LYS A 96 30.10 10.97 -3.11
N GLY A 97 31.26 10.31 -3.17
CA GLY A 97 31.68 9.27 -2.22
C GLY A 97 32.04 7.89 -2.77
N ASN A 98 31.90 7.60 -4.07
CA ASN A 98 32.25 6.26 -4.60
C ASN A 98 33.67 6.23 -5.18
N THR A 99 34.59 5.55 -4.48
CA THR A 99 35.99 5.31 -4.89
C THR A 99 36.17 4.26 -6.00
N GLN A 100 35.10 3.83 -6.68
CA GLN A 100 35.16 2.95 -7.87
C GLN A 100 34.70 3.58 -9.19
N GLY A 101 34.67 4.91 -9.26
CA GLY A 101 34.88 5.65 -10.51
C GLY A 101 34.06 5.21 -11.73
N ARG A 102 32.73 5.41 -11.73
CA ARG A 102 31.91 5.64 -12.93
C ARG A 102 30.72 6.54 -12.53
N GLY A 103 30.42 7.60 -13.29
CA GLY A 103 29.28 8.52 -13.08
C GLY A 103 27.89 7.90 -13.27
N LYS A 104 27.66 6.75 -12.63
CA LYS A 104 26.45 5.94 -12.73
C LYS A 104 25.49 6.29 -11.59
N ARG A 105 24.21 6.42 -11.93
CA ARG A 105 23.09 6.61 -11.01
C ARG A 105 22.45 5.30 -10.56
N ALA A 106 22.65 4.21 -11.31
CA ALA A 106 22.11 2.91 -10.96
C ALA A 106 23.10 1.74 -11.02
N ALA A 107 22.88 0.76 -10.15
CA ALA A 107 23.60 -0.50 -10.08
C ALA A 107 22.65 -1.70 -9.92
N TYR A 108 23.07 -2.87 -10.34
CA TYR A 108 22.31 -4.12 -10.21
C TYR A 108 22.96 -5.03 -9.18
N VAL A 109 22.14 -5.71 -8.38
CA VAL A 109 22.57 -6.79 -7.49
C VAL A 109 21.62 -7.98 -7.63
N LYS A 110 22.20 -9.19 -7.71
CA LYS A 110 21.38 -10.40 -7.68
C LYS A 110 20.81 -10.59 -6.26
N CYS A 111 19.50 -10.67 -6.15
CA CYS A 111 18.81 -10.81 -4.87
C CYS A 111 17.66 -11.81 -4.97
N ASP A 112 17.73 -12.87 -4.17
CA ASP A 112 16.60 -13.74 -3.87
C ASP A 112 16.00 -13.29 -2.54
N VAL A 113 14.81 -12.69 -2.58
CA VAL A 113 14.15 -12.17 -1.37
C VAL A 113 13.73 -13.27 -0.39
N THR A 114 13.71 -14.54 -0.84
CA THR A 114 13.50 -15.68 0.04
C THR A 114 14.77 -16.13 0.76
N ASP A 115 15.92 -15.50 0.54
CA ASP A 115 17.13 -15.77 1.30
C ASP A 115 17.55 -14.53 2.11
N GLU A 116 17.61 -14.69 3.43
CA GLU A 116 18.02 -13.62 4.34
C GLU A 116 19.44 -13.13 4.06
N SER A 117 20.35 -14.06 3.72
CA SER A 117 21.73 -13.68 3.38
C SER A 117 21.76 -12.85 2.10
N SER A 118 20.97 -13.23 1.10
CA SER A 118 20.82 -12.48 -0.15
C SER A 118 20.25 -11.07 0.07
N VAL A 119 19.19 -10.91 0.88
CA VAL A 119 18.61 -9.58 1.20
C VAL A 119 19.60 -8.71 1.96
N LYS A 120 20.27 -9.28 2.98
CA LYS A 120 21.31 -8.58 3.74
C LYS A 120 22.46 -8.12 2.83
N ASN A 121 22.88 -8.97 1.89
CA ASN A 121 23.93 -8.63 0.93
C ASN A 121 23.49 -7.54 -0.04
N ALA A 122 22.22 -7.48 -0.44
CA ALA A 122 21.71 -6.40 -1.30
C ALA A 122 21.74 -5.04 -0.58
N VAL A 123 21.41 -4.99 0.72
CA VAL A 123 21.56 -3.79 1.55
C VAL A 123 23.03 -3.39 1.67
N ALA A 124 23.91 -4.34 1.99
CA ALA A 124 25.35 -4.09 2.09
C ALA A 124 25.93 -3.56 0.76
N PHE A 125 25.61 -4.21 -0.35
CA PHE A 125 25.99 -3.77 -1.69
C PHE A 125 25.53 -2.35 -1.99
N THR A 126 24.32 -1.98 -1.56
CA THR A 126 23.78 -0.62 -1.76
C THR A 126 24.62 0.42 -1.02
N VAL A 127 24.95 0.14 0.24
CA VAL A 127 25.80 1.01 1.06
C VAL A 127 27.22 1.05 0.53
N ASP A 128 27.81 -0.07 0.11
CA ASP A 128 29.16 -0.10 -0.47
C ASP A 128 29.23 0.67 -1.80
N THR A 129 28.14 0.65 -2.58
CA THR A 129 28.08 1.29 -3.90
C THR A 129 27.80 2.80 -3.82
N PHE A 130 26.90 3.21 -2.93
CA PHE A 130 26.39 4.59 -2.88
C PHE A 130 26.55 5.28 -1.51
N GLY A 131 27.21 4.61 -0.56
CA GLY A 131 27.57 5.14 0.76
C GLY A 131 26.48 5.03 1.83
N ARG A 132 25.23 4.75 1.45
CA ARG A 132 24.06 4.74 2.35
C ARG A 132 22.88 3.99 1.74
N LEU A 133 21.82 3.84 2.53
CA LEU A 133 20.48 3.45 2.08
C LEU A 133 19.47 4.41 2.70
N ASP A 134 18.57 5.00 1.90
CA ASP A 134 17.52 5.91 2.39
C ASP A 134 16.11 5.39 2.11
N ILE A 135 15.93 4.65 1.01
CA ILE A 135 14.63 4.13 0.59
C ILE A 135 14.72 2.63 0.34
N MET A 136 13.84 1.85 0.94
CA MET A 136 13.62 0.44 0.62
C MET A 136 12.27 0.26 -0.03
N VAL A 137 12.23 -0.35 -1.21
CA VAL A 137 10.99 -0.73 -1.88
C VAL A 137 10.92 -2.25 -1.95
N ASN A 138 10.02 -2.83 -1.15
CA ASN A 138 9.72 -4.25 -1.18
C ASN A 138 8.65 -4.52 -2.24
N ASN A 139 9.08 -4.75 -3.48
CA ASN A 139 8.20 -4.98 -4.62
C ASN A 139 8.22 -6.43 -5.15
N ALA A 140 9.29 -7.18 -4.92
CA ALA A 140 9.40 -8.57 -5.39
C ALA A 140 8.15 -9.39 -5.05
N GLY A 141 7.62 -10.08 -6.05
CA GLY A 141 6.38 -10.83 -5.99
C GLY A 141 6.27 -11.75 -7.20
N GLU A 142 5.40 -12.74 -7.13
CA GLU A 142 5.44 -13.88 -8.05
C GLU A 142 4.52 -13.77 -9.27
N LEU A 143 5.08 -14.14 -10.43
CA LEU A 143 4.47 -15.04 -11.42
C LEU A 143 5.27 -16.34 -11.41
N PRO A 144 4.65 -17.52 -11.30
CA PRO A 144 5.26 -18.76 -11.75
C PRO A 144 5.37 -18.81 -13.27
N ASP A 145 6.42 -19.48 -13.76
CA ASP A 145 6.69 -19.73 -15.17
C ASP A 145 5.47 -20.35 -15.88
N LEU A 146 4.89 -19.61 -16.83
CA LEU A 146 3.84 -20.10 -17.73
C LEU A 146 4.51 -20.73 -18.96
N GLN A 147 4.58 -22.06 -19.03
CA GLN A 147 4.65 -22.74 -20.32
C GLN A 147 3.25 -22.85 -20.93
N LEU A 148 3.05 -22.21 -22.08
CA LEU A 148 1.80 -22.10 -22.82
C LEU A 148 1.35 -23.46 -23.40
N TYR A 149 0.18 -23.97 -23.00
CA TYR A 149 -0.49 -25.10 -23.69
C TYR A 149 -2.04 -25.01 -23.68
N ASP A 150 -2.62 -25.80 -24.59
CA ASP A 150 -3.86 -25.71 -25.39
C ASP A 150 -5.21 -25.41 -24.69
N ALA A 151 -6.10 -24.73 -25.43
CA ALA A 151 -7.34 -24.12 -24.96
C ALA A 151 -8.60 -24.83 -25.48
N LYS A 152 -9.37 -25.44 -24.57
CA LYS A 152 -10.81 -25.73 -24.77
C LYS A 152 -11.60 -25.67 -23.46
N SER A 153 -12.10 -24.49 -23.11
CA SER A 153 -13.47 -24.23 -22.62
C SER A 153 -13.52 -22.82 -21.99
N ILE A 154 -14.58 -22.09 -22.34
CA ILE A 154 -14.80 -20.68 -22.00
C ILE A 154 -16.09 -20.63 -21.21
N LEU A 155 -16.01 -20.37 -19.90
CA LEU A 155 -17.06 -19.82 -19.04
C LEU A 155 -16.48 -19.65 -17.62
N GLU A 156 -16.70 -18.47 -17.02
CA GLU A 156 -16.40 -18.10 -15.61
C GLU A 156 -14.92 -17.79 -15.27
N LEU A 157 -14.49 -16.53 -15.49
CA LEU A 157 -13.15 -15.95 -15.27
C LEU A 157 -12.35 -16.51 -14.07
N PRO A 158 -11.30 -17.34 -14.30
CA PRO A 158 -10.41 -17.78 -13.25
C PRO A 158 -8.97 -17.83 -13.75
N VAL A 159 -8.40 -16.68 -14.04
CA VAL A 159 -6.97 -16.55 -14.31
C VAL A 159 -6.50 -15.45 -13.37
N GLY A 160 -5.39 -15.67 -12.67
CA GLY A 160 -5.08 -14.89 -11.48
C GLY A 160 -3.61 -14.50 -11.40
N ILE A 161 -3.41 -13.50 -10.55
CA ILE A 161 -2.14 -12.92 -10.10
C ILE A 161 -1.50 -13.75 -8.98
N SER A 162 -1.90 -15.02 -8.84
CA SER A 162 -1.62 -15.87 -7.69
C SER A 162 -1.08 -17.23 -8.10
N ALA A 163 -0.23 -17.81 -7.25
CA ALA A 163 0.42 -19.09 -7.48
C ALA A 163 -0.56 -20.23 -7.83
N GLU A 164 -1.79 -20.19 -7.30
CA GLU A 164 -2.84 -21.18 -7.55
C GLU A 164 -3.36 -21.21 -8.98
N THR A 165 -3.33 -20.06 -9.65
CA THR A 165 -3.88 -19.86 -11.01
C THR A 165 -2.81 -19.91 -12.11
N SER A 166 -1.55 -20.02 -11.70
CA SER A 166 -0.36 -20.04 -12.56
C SER A 166 0.48 -21.31 -12.40
N ARG A 167 -0.06 -22.34 -11.74
CA ARG A 167 0.59 -23.65 -11.55
C ARG A 167 0.49 -24.55 -12.79
N GLU A 168 1.42 -25.49 -12.90
CA GLU A 168 1.39 -26.55 -13.92
C GLU A 168 0.11 -27.40 -13.77
N GLY A 169 -0.55 -27.68 -14.91
CA GLY A 169 -1.81 -28.45 -14.94
C GLY A 169 -3.07 -27.67 -14.54
N PHE A 170 -2.99 -26.35 -14.38
CA PHE A 170 -4.17 -25.52 -14.13
C PHE A 170 -5.13 -25.57 -15.34
N ASN A 171 -6.32 -26.13 -15.12
CA ASN A 171 -7.33 -26.38 -16.15
C ASN A 171 -8.24 -25.19 -16.45
N GLY A 172 -7.94 -24.00 -15.93
CA GLY A 172 -8.83 -22.84 -16.06
C GLY A 172 -10.06 -22.92 -15.16
N VAL A 173 -9.99 -23.65 -14.04
CA VAL A 173 -11.01 -23.62 -12.99
C VAL A 173 -10.33 -23.25 -11.67
N PRO A 174 -10.73 -22.16 -10.99
CA PRO A 174 -10.07 -21.75 -9.76
C PRO A 174 -10.37 -22.80 -8.69
N GLN A 175 -9.32 -23.30 -8.05
CA GLN A 175 -9.47 -24.29 -7.00
C GLN A 175 -9.94 -23.63 -5.69
N ARG A 176 -10.80 -24.34 -4.96
CA ARG A 176 -11.11 -23.98 -3.58
C ARG A 176 -9.94 -24.37 -2.68
N ILE A 177 -9.80 -23.70 -1.54
CA ILE A 177 -8.65 -23.87 -0.64
C ILE A 177 -8.39 -25.34 -0.20
N HIS A 178 -9.43 -26.17 -0.09
CA HIS A 178 -9.28 -27.59 0.28
C HIS A 178 -8.77 -28.48 -0.87
N GLU A 179 -8.70 -27.95 -2.09
CA GLU A 179 -8.25 -28.63 -3.32
C GLU A 179 -6.81 -28.22 -3.71
N THR A 180 -6.24 -27.21 -3.02
CA THR A 180 -4.91 -26.66 -3.31
C THR A 180 -3.82 -27.32 -2.46
N ASP A 181 -2.63 -27.52 -3.04
CA ASP A 181 -1.44 -27.96 -2.29
C ASP A 181 -0.91 -26.82 -1.41
N VAL A 182 -0.61 -27.13 -0.15
CA VAL A 182 -0.03 -26.18 0.82
C VAL A 182 1.26 -25.53 0.33
N LYS A 183 2.02 -26.18 -0.57
CA LYS A 183 3.23 -25.61 -1.18
C LYS A 183 2.97 -24.28 -1.91
N LEU A 184 1.76 -24.07 -2.42
CA LEU A 184 1.37 -22.80 -3.06
C LEU A 184 1.28 -21.67 -2.04
N LEU A 185 0.77 -21.98 -0.84
CA LEU A 185 0.76 -21.07 0.29
C LEU A 185 2.19 -20.80 0.77
N ASP A 186 2.98 -21.84 1.00
CA ASP A 186 4.36 -21.72 1.49
C ASP A 186 5.22 -20.85 0.56
N ARG A 187 5.08 -21.05 -0.75
CA ARG A 187 5.76 -20.23 -1.77
C ARG A 187 5.32 -18.77 -1.70
N SER A 188 4.00 -18.51 -1.74
CA SER A 188 3.43 -17.17 -1.64
C SER A 188 3.87 -16.44 -0.37
N LEU A 189 3.93 -17.13 0.77
CA LEU A 189 4.39 -16.57 2.03
C LEU A 189 5.91 -16.33 2.02
N ALA A 190 6.71 -17.24 1.45
CA ALA A 190 8.16 -17.09 1.36
C ALA A 190 8.55 -15.84 0.56
N ILE A 191 7.89 -15.58 -0.57
CA ILE A 191 8.22 -14.44 -1.43
C ILE A 191 7.53 -13.17 -0.93
N ASN A 192 6.19 -13.17 -0.83
CA ASN A 192 5.44 -11.94 -0.56
C ASN A 192 5.48 -11.50 0.90
N VAL A 193 5.68 -12.42 1.87
CA VAL A 193 5.69 -12.06 3.30
C VAL A 193 7.10 -12.06 3.86
N ARG A 194 7.79 -13.19 3.78
CA ARG A 194 9.15 -13.29 4.32
C ARG A 194 10.12 -12.36 3.57
N GLY A 195 10.01 -12.24 2.25
CA GLY A 195 10.80 -11.27 1.48
C GLY A 195 10.61 -9.82 1.93
N VAL A 196 9.35 -9.38 2.10
CA VAL A 196 9.01 -8.04 2.60
C VAL A 196 9.51 -7.84 4.03
N TRP A 197 9.35 -8.85 4.88
CA TRP A 197 9.81 -8.81 6.26
C TRP A 197 11.33 -8.67 6.36
N LEU A 198 12.08 -9.46 5.59
CA LEU A 198 13.54 -9.40 5.53
C LEU A 198 14.02 -8.05 4.99
N GLY A 199 13.41 -7.57 3.91
CA GLY A 199 13.73 -6.28 3.33
C GLY A 199 13.50 -5.13 4.31
N THR A 200 12.35 -5.13 5.00
CA THR A 200 12.04 -4.16 6.06
C THR A 200 13.05 -4.24 7.20
N LYS A 201 13.30 -5.44 7.75
CA LYS A 201 14.25 -5.67 8.84
C LYS A 201 15.64 -5.11 8.53
N HIS A 202 16.20 -5.47 7.38
CA HIS A 202 17.57 -5.09 7.03
C HIS A 202 17.69 -3.63 6.64
N ALA A 203 16.68 -3.05 5.96
CA ALA A 203 16.65 -1.63 5.67
C ALA A 203 16.58 -0.79 6.95
N VAL A 204 15.66 -1.13 7.88
CA VAL A 204 15.54 -0.45 9.16
C VAL A 204 16.82 -0.56 9.99
N THR A 205 17.45 -1.74 10.02
CA THR A 205 18.75 -1.92 10.68
C THR A 205 19.80 -0.96 10.12
N GLN A 206 19.83 -0.79 8.78
CA GLN A 206 20.75 0.13 8.12
C GLN A 206 20.39 1.60 8.39
N PHE A 207 19.11 1.97 8.37
CA PHE A 207 18.64 3.32 8.70
C PHE A 207 19.06 3.75 10.11
N LEU A 208 18.94 2.85 11.09
CA LEU A 208 19.32 3.10 12.48
C LEU A 208 20.84 3.19 12.68
N SER A 209 21.63 2.48 11.88
CA SER A 209 23.09 2.46 12.01
C SER A 209 23.81 3.64 11.35
N GLN A 210 23.11 4.39 10.50
CA GLN A 210 23.66 5.54 9.77
C GLN A 210 23.13 6.89 10.30
N GLN A 211 23.78 7.97 9.91
CA GLN A 211 23.25 9.32 10.14
C GLN A 211 22.12 9.63 9.14
N PRO A 212 21.05 10.33 9.58
CA PRO A 212 20.03 10.87 8.68
C PRO A 212 20.65 11.65 7.52
N LEU A 213 20.02 11.59 6.34
CA LEU A 213 20.53 12.29 5.15
C LEU A 213 20.60 13.80 5.38
N ASN A 214 19.59 14.34 6.07
CA ASN A 214 19.58 15.70 6.57
C ASN A 214 19.51 15.68 8.11
N PRO A 215 20.62 15.91 8.82
CA PRO A 215 20.64 15.93 10.28
C PRO A 215 19.76 17.01 10.93
N SER A 216 19.30 18.00 10.15
CA SER A 216 18.39 19.05 10.62
C SER A 216 16.93 18.62 10.59
N LEU A 217 16.61 17.48 9.98
CA LEU A 217 15.26 16.92 9.89
C LEU A 217 15.18 15.62 10.68
N PRO A 218 14.01 15.29 11.25
CA PRO A 218 13.85 14.05 12.00
C PRO A 218 13.79 12.80 11.11
N ASP A 219 13.65 12.96 9.78
CA ASP A 219 13.51 11.85 8.82
C ASP A 219 14.80 11.04 8.63
N ARG A 220 14.68 9.73 8.76
CA ARG A 220 15.82 8.79 8.71
C ARG A 220 15.78 7.83 7.52
N GLY A 221 14.59 7.43 7.08
CA GLY A 221 14.44 6.50 5.96
C GLY A 221 13.00 6.19 5.62
N TRP A 222 12.79 5.59 4.44
CA TRP A 222 11.48 5.24 3.90
C TRP A 222 11.44 3.77 3.49
N VAL A 223 10.42 3.04 3.92
CA VAL A 223 10.08 1.69 3.48
C VAL A 223 8.74 1.73 2.76
N ILE A 224 8.69 1.20 1.55
CA ILE A 224 7.47 1.11 0.75
C ILE A 224 7.23 -0.36 0.40
N ASN A 225 6.14 -0.90 0.94
CA ASN A 225 5.74 -2.29 0.73
C ASN A 225 4.65 -2.38 -0.35
N LEU A 226 4.87 -3.19 -1.39
CA LEU A 226 3.85 -3.42 -2.42
C LEU A 226 2.87 -4.49 -1.93
N ALA A 227 1.70 -4.03 -1.50
CA ALA A 227 0.57 -4.84 -1.08
C ALA A 227 -0.35 -5.13 -2.29
N SER A 228 -1.66 -5.14 -2.10
CA SER A 228 -2.67 -5.29 -3.16
C SER A 228 -4.03 -4.78 -2.67
N ILE A 229 -4.96 -4.47 -3.57
CA ILE A 229 -6.39 -4.39 -3.20
C ILE A 229 -6.87 -5.71 -2.53
N LEU A 230 -6.24 -6.84 -2.88
CA LEU A 230 -6.52 -8.14 -2.28
C LEU A 230 -5.93 -8.33 -0.87
N SER A 231 -5.27 -7.31 -0.33
CA SER A 231 -4.98 -7.23 1.12
C SER A 231 -6.23 -6.91 1.94
N SER A 232 -7.26 -6.35 1.31
CA SER A 232 -8.47 -5.85 1.98
C SER A 232 -9.75 -6.46 1.42
N ALA A 233 -9.71 -7.02 0.21
CA ALA A 233 -10.81 -7.72 -0.44
C ALA A 233 -10.43 -9.17 -0.73
N GLY A 234 -11.40 -10.09 -0.62
CA GLY A 234 -11.22 -11.48 -1.03
C GLY A 234 -11.37 -11.66 -2.55
N TYR A 235 -10.67 -12.65 -3.12
CA TYR A 235 -10.84 -13.07 -4.51
C TYR A 235 -10.86 -14.59 -4.61
N PRO A 236 -11.97 -15.21 -5.09
CA PRO A 236 -12.05 -16.65 -5.25
C PRO A 236 -10.90 -17.20 -6.11
N GLY A 237 -10.28 -18.30 -5.65
CA GLY A 237 -9.14 -18.92 -6.34
C GLY A 237 -7.77 -18.31 -6.04
N ALA A 238 -7.68 -17.27 -5.20
CA ALA A 238 -6.42 -16.60 -4.86
C ALA A 238 -6.18 -16.54 -3.33
N SER A 239 -6.58 -17.57 -2.58
CA SER A 239 -6.55 -17.56 -1.11
C SER A 239 -5.15 -17.35 -0.52
N SER A 240 -4.11 -17.96 -1.09
CA SER A 240 -2.72 -17.81 -0.65
C SER A 240 -2.20 -16.40 -0.94
N TYR A 241 -2.51 -15.87 -2.13
CA TYR A 241 -2.14 -14.50 -2.47
C TYR A 241 -2.83 -13.47 -1.58
N CYS A 242 -4.16 -13.58 -1.38
CA CYS A 242 -4.92 -12.71 -0.47
C CYS A 242 -4.35 -12.79 0.96
N THR A 243 -4.08 -14.01 1.45
CA THR A 243 -3.45 -14.23 2.76
C THR A 243 -2.10 -13.51 2.85
N SER A 244 -1.23 -13.69 1.84
CA SER A 244 0.09 -13.07 1.82
C SER A 244 0.03 -11.54 1.77
N LYS A 245 -0.89 -10.97 0.98
CA LYS A 245 -1.04 -9.52 0.83
C LYS A 245 -1.74 -8.89 2.04
N GLY A 246 -2.65 -9.59 2.70
CA GLY A 246 -3.19 -9.20 4.01
C GLY A 246 -2.10 -9.15 5.07
N ALA A 247 -1.22 -10.16 5.10
CA ALA A 247 -0.08 -10.19 6.01
C ALA A 247 0.90 -9.01 5.77
N VAL A 248 1.21 -8.65 4.52
CA VAL A 248 2.04 -7.48 4.19
C VAL A 248 1.42 -6.18 4.71
N LEU A 249 0.10 -6.00 4.54
CA LEU A 249 -0.58 -4.80 5.02
C LEU A 249 -0.51 -4.70 6.55
N GLN A 250 -0.72 -5.80 7.26
CA GLN A 250 -0.63 -5.81 8.72
C GLN A 250 0.80 -5.64 9.23
N LEU A 251 1.78 -6.27 8.57
CA LEU A 251 3.20 -6.09 8.85
C LEU A 251 3.60 -4.61 8.74
N THR A 252 3.15 -3.94 7.68
CA THR A 252 3.43 -2.52 7.45
C THR A 252 2.92 -1.65 8.58
N ARG A 253 1.69 -1.89 9.06
CA ARG A 253 1.11 -1.16 10.20
C ARG A 253 1.90 -1.38 11.48
N ALA A 254 2.27 -2.62 11.78
CA ALA A 254 3.03 -2.96 12.97
C ALA A 254 4.39 -2.25 12.98
N THR A 255 5.16 -2.38 11.90
CA THR A 255 6.52 -1.80 11.84
C THR A 255 6.51 -0.29 11.71
N ALA A 256 5.49 0.32 11.07
CA ALA A 256 5.32 1.77 11.08
C ALA A 256 5.20 2.31 12.51
N LEU A 257 4.40 1.66 13.36
CA LEU A 257 4.24 2.05 14.76
C LEU A 257 5.51 1.83 15.59
N GLU A 258 6.25 0.75 15.31
CA GLU A 258 7.53 0.45 15.98
C GLU A 258 8.57 1.54 15.75
N TYR A 259 8.71 2.03 14.51
CA TYR A 259 9.84 2.89 14.10
C TYR A 259 9.48 4.35 13.80
N ALA A 260 8.22 4.77 13.99
CA ALA A 260 7.82 6.15 13.77
C ALA A 260 8.61 7.15 14.64
N ARG A 261 8.95 6.79 15.88
CA ARG A 261 9.75 7.65 16.78
C ARG A 261 11.21 7.77 16.34
N ASP A 262 11.69 6.86 15.51
CA ASP A 262 13.04 6.88 14.93
C ASP A 262 13.11 7.68 13.62
N GLY A 263 11.99 8.26 13.18
CA GLY A 263 11.89 9.01 11.93
C GLY A 263 11.88 8.12 10.69
N ILE A 264 11.49 6.85 10.83
CA ILE A 264 11.42 5.90 9.72
C ILE A 264 9.97 5.76 9.27
N HIS A 265 9.72 6.06 8.01
CA HIS A 265 8.40 6.00 7.38
C HIS A 265 8.19 4.64 6.75
N ILE A 266 7.09 3.96 7.08
CA ILE A 266 6.80 2.64 6.53
C ILE A 266 5.36 2.65 6.01
N ASN A 267 5.21 2.59 4.70
CA ASN A 267 3.92 2.69 4.01
C ASN A 267 3.70 1.51 3.07
N ALA A 268 2.43 1.23 2.77
CA ALA A 268 2.05 0.23 1.79
C ALA A 268 1.34 0.90 0.61
N ILE A 269 1.67 0.47 -0.61
CA ILE A 269 0.88 0.79 -1.80
C ILE A 269 0.02 -0.44 -2.13
N GLN A 270 -1.27 -0.24 -2.39
CA GLN A 270 -2.23 -1.30 -2.71
C GLN A 270 -2.72 -1.18 -4.17
N PRO A 271 -1.94 -1.62 -5.18
CA PRO A 271 -2.39 -1.56 -6.57
C PRO A 271 -3.66 -2.38 -6.81
N GLY A 272 -4.53 -1.85 -7.69
CA GLY A 272 -5.53 -2.64 -8.41
C GLY A 272 -4.90 -3.40 -9.58
N PHE A 273 -5.71 -3.87 -10.53
CA PHE A 273 -5.11 -4.48 -11.73
C PHE A 273 -4.33 -3.42 -12.50
N THR A 274 -3.09 -3.77 -12.84
CA THR A 274 -2.13 -2.89 -13.50
C THR A 274 -1.48 -3.66 -14.63
N ASP A 275 -1.37 -3.04 -15.80
CA ASP A 275 -0.76 -3.61 -17.00
C ASP A 275 0.73 -3.85 -16.78
N THR A 276 1.01 -5.02 -16.24
CA THR A 276 2.33 -5.54 -15.93
C THR A 276 2.42 -6.95 -16.46
N HIS A 277 3.62 -7.51 -16.44
CA HIS A 277 3.90 -8.89 -16.83
C HIS A 277 3.02 -9.90 -16.05
N LEU A 278 2.47 -9.52 -14.88
CA LEU A 278 1.49 -10.30 -14.11
C LEU A 278 0.21 -10.62 -14.89
N LEU A 279 -0.15 -9.80 -15.88
CA LEU A 279 -1.37 -9.98 -16.68
C LEU A 279 -1.12 -10.70 -18.01
N GLU A 280 0.14 -10.96 -18.39
CA GLU A 280 0.50 -11.58 -19.67
C GLU A 280 -0.23 -12.92 -19.87
N GLY A 281 -0.24 -13.78 -18.86
CA GLY A 281 -0.94 -15.05 -18.89
C GLY A 281 -2.46 -14.94 -19.05
N MET A 282 -3.06 -13.86 -18.51
CA MET A 282 -4.49 -13.58 -18.67
C MET A 282 -4.78 -13.18 -20.11
N TYR A 283 -3.96 -12.26 -20.66
CA TYR A 283 -4.08 -11.81 -22.04
C TYR A 283 -3.90 -12.94 -23.05
N ALA A 284 -2.89 -13.80 -22.85
CA ALA A 284 -2.60 -14.92 -23.74
C ALA A 284 -3.75 -15.94 -23.82
N LYS A 285 -4.45 -16.19 -22.71
CA LYS A 285 -5.50 -17.20 -22.63
C LYS A 285 -6.87 -16.73 -23.12
N MET A 286 -7.21 -15.46 -22.88
CA MET A 286 -8.58 -14.95 -23.10
C MET A 286 -8.69 -13.94 -24.24
N GLY A 287 -7.55 -13.51 -24.79
CA GLY A 287 -7.46 -12.49 -25.83
C GLY A 287 -7.44 -11.07 -25.25
N THR A 288 -6.60 -10.22 -25.84
CA THR A 288 -6.34 -8.85 -25.37
C THR A 288 -7.61 -8.02 -25.21
N GLU A 289 -8.49 -8.04 -26.22
CA GLU A 289 -9.71 -7.23 -26.22
C GLU A 289 -10.66 -7.63 -25.07
N ASN A 290 -10.89 -8.92 -24.88
CA ASN A 290 -11.80 -9.42 -23.86
C ASN A 290 -11.30 -9.12 -22.43
N ILE A 291 -9.99 -9.30 -22.18
CA ILE A 291 -9.40 -8.99 -20.88
C ILE A 291 -9.38 -7.48 -20.64
N HIS A 292 -9.00 -6.67 -21.63
CA HIS A 292 -9.09 -5.21 -21.50
C HIS A 292 -10.52 -4.79 -21.15
N GLN A 293 -11.52 -5.28 -21.88
CA GLN A 293 -12.91 -4.90 -21.63
C GLN A 293 -13.38 -5.32 -20.23
N ALA A 294 -13.03 -6.54 -19.80
CA ALA A 294 -13.36 -7.04 -18.47
C ALA A 294 -12.65 -6.28 -17.34
N LEU A 295 -11.33 -6.06 -17.45
CA LEU A 295 -10.58 -5.30 -16.47
C LEU A 295 -11.03 -3.85 -16.44
N ASN A 296 -11.22 -3.20 -17.59
CA ASN A 296 -11.71 -1.83 -17.65
C ASN A 296 -13.08 -1.68 -16.97
N ALA A 297 -13.97 -2.67 -17.07
CA ALA A 297 -15.26 -2.66 -16.39
C ALA A 297 -15.15 -2.80 -14.85
N LEU A 298 -14.07 -3.41 -14.35
CA LEU A 298 -13.76 -3.46 -12.91
C LEU A 298 -13.15 -2.15 -12.38
N HIS A 299 -12.65 -1.27 -13.25
CA HIS A 299 -12.04 0.00 -12.87
C HIS A 299 -13.00 1.16 -13.15
N PRO A 300 -13.36 1.97 -12.14
CA PRO A 300 -14.23 3.13 -12.33
C PRO A 300 -13.73 4.14 -13.40
N TRP A 301 -12.43 4.18 -13.68
CA TRP A 301 -11.86 5.01 -14.76
C TRP A 301 -12.03 4.44 -16.17
N GLY A 302 -12.67 3.27 -16.32
CA GLY A 302 -12.83 2.60 -17.60
C GLY A 302 -11.50 2.15 -18.22
N ARG A 303 -10.42 2.07 -17.42
CA ARG A 303 -9.10 1.61 -17.84
C ARG A 303 -8.39 0.84 -16.74
N THR A 304 -7.60 -0.16 -17.12
CA THR A 304 -6.60 -0.79 -16.26
C THR A 304 -5.54 0.24 -15.83
N GLY A 305 -4.97 0.05 -14.63
CA GLY A 305 -3.86 0.87 -14.15
C GLY A 305 -2.62 0.70 -15.01
N LYS A 306 -1.77 1.73 -15.07
CA LYS A 306 -0.44 1.66 -15.69
C LYS A 306 0.65 1.61 -14.62
N PRO A 307 1.82 0.99 -14.88
CA PRO A 307 2.94 0.99 -13.92
C PRO A 307 3.34 2.41 -13.47
N ALA A 308 3.24 3.39 -14.37
CA ALA A 308 3.51 4.79 -14.07
C ALA A 308 2.53 5.40 -13.03
N ASP A 309 1.29 4.92 -12.94
CA ASP A 309 0.32 5.37 -11.94
C ASP A 309 0.84 5.01 -10.53
N ILE A 310 1.38 3.80 -10.36
CA ILE A 310 1.94 3.32 -9.10
C ILE A 310 3.28 4.00 -8.78
N ALA A 311 4.13 4.19 -9.78
CA ALA A 311 5.43 4.84 -9.61
C ALA A 311 5.31 6.28 -9.09
N ARG A 312 4.27 7.03 -9.52
CA ARG A 312 3.98 8.38 -9.01
C ARG A 312 3.68 8.39 -7.52
N VAL A 313 2.91 7.42 -7.04
CA VAL A 313 2.60 7.28 -5.60
C VAL A 313 3.87 6.91 -4.82
N ALA A 314 4.70 6.02 -5.36
CA ALA A 314 5.97 5.67 -4.72
C ALA A 314 6.89 6.89 -4.57
N VAL A 315 7.00 7.74 -5.61
CA VAL A 315 7.80 8.99 -5.56
C VAL A 315 7.28 9.92 -4.47
N PHE A 316 5.96 10.09 -4.38
CA PHE A 316 5.36 10.91 -3.33
C PHE A 316 5.68 10.37 -1.92
N LEU A 317 5.51 9.06 -1.70
CA LEU A 317 5.76 8.44 -0.40
C LEU A 317 7.22 8.48 0.05
N ALA A 318 8.17 8.56 -0.89
CA ALA A 318 9.60 8.67 -0.60
C ALA A 318 10.14 10.11 -0.65
N GLY A 319 9.32 11.05 -1.14
CA GLY A 319 9.67 12.45 -1.38
C GLY A 319 9.57 13.31 -0.13
N GLU A 320 10.04 14.55 -0.25
CA GLU A 320 10.02 15.52 0.86
C GLU A 320 8.60 15.81 1.36
N GLY A 321 7.59 15.72 0.49
CA GLY A 321 6.19 15.94 0.87
C GLY A 321 5.61 14.89 1.82
N ALA A 322 6.28 13.75 2.01
CA ALA A 322 5.95 12.74 3.01
C ALA A 322 6.83 12.83 4.28
N GLY A 323 7.80 13.75 4.33
CA GLY A 323 8.75 13.92 5.43
C GLY A 323 8.18 14.71 6.61
N LEU A 324 8.68 14.42 7.82
CA LEU A 324 8.25 14.99 9.10
C LEU A 324 8.62 16.46 9.28
N ALA A 325 9.59 16.97 8.53
CA ALA A 325 10.07 18.36 8.59
C ALA A 325 8.93 19.40 8.43
N GLU A 326 8.02 19.14 7.50
CA GLU A 326 6.87 20.01 7.21
C GLU A 326 5.58 19.56 7.91
N THR A 327 5.63 18.43 8.63
CA THR A 327 4.47 17.81 9.30
C THR A 327 4.70 17.59 10.81
N HIS A 328 5.50 18.45 11.44
CA HIS A 328 5.80 18.38 12.88
C HIS A 328 4.51 18.21 13.71
N GLY A 329 4.33 17.02 14.30
CA GLY A 329 3.17 16.60 15.09
C GLY A 329 2.29 15.49 14.47
N TRP A 330 2.58 15.05 13.23
CA TRP A 330 1.73 14.17 12.44
C TRP A 330 2.56 12.93 12.05
N LYS A 331 2.18 11.75 12.51
CA LYS A 331 2.77 10.46 12.08
C LYS A 331 1.92 9.94 10.92
N PHE A 332 2.52 9.64 9.78
CA PHE A 332 1.75 9.16 8.64
C PHE A 332 1.42 7.67 8.78
N ASN A 333 0.18 7.39 9.18
CA ASN A 333 -0.49 6.12 8.91
C ASN A 333 -1.69 6.46 8.00
N GLN A 334 -1.60 6.20 6.70
CA GLN A 334 -2.69 6.51 5.77
C GLN A 334 -3.77 5.44 5.83
N ILE A 335 -5.00 5.84 6.13
CA ILE A 335 -6.19 5.00 6.01
C ILE A 335 -7.11 5.64 4.97
N GLY A 336 -7.41 4.91 3.90
CA GLY A 336 -8.36 5.35 2.86
C GLY A 336 -9.77 4.85 3.13
N LEU A 337 -10.73 5.75 3.24
CA LEU A 337 -12.15 5.47 3.38
C LEU A 337 -12.93 5.98 2.18
N ARG A 338 -13.63 5.05 1.52
CA ARG A 338 -14.71 5.45 0.59
C ARG A 338 -15.92 5.93 1.37
N VAL A 339 -16.46 7.07 0.97
CA VAL A 339 -17.63 7.73 1.57
C VAL A 339 -18.68 8.04 0.49
N THR A 340 -19.95 8.01 0.86
CA THR A 340 -21.07 8.30 -0.05
C THR A 340 -21.39 9.78 -0.14
N SER A 341 -21.13 10.52 0.94
CA SER A 341 -21.34 11.96 1.06
C SER A 341 -20.09 12.61 1.65
N MET A 342 -19.32 13.33 0.83
CA MET A 342 -18.13 14.03 1.32
C MET A 342 -18.50 15.04 2.40
N GLU A 343 -19.62 15.76 2.23
CA GLU A 343 -20.07 16.75 3.20
C GLU A 343 -20.38 16.12 4.56
N SER A 344 -21.16 15.03 4.57
CA SER A 344 -21.57 14.36 5.81
C SER A 344 -20.38 13.72 6.51
N SER A 345 -19.48 13.08 5.76
CA SER A 345 -18.30 12.44 6.32
C SER A 345 -17.30 13.49 6.82
N LEU A 346 -17.03 14.57 6.07
CA LEU A 346 -16.23 15.68 6.57
C LEU A 346 -16.80 16.29 7.84
N ALA A 347 -18.11 16.54 7.89
CA ALA A 347 -18.75 17.07 9.09
C ALA A 347 -18.55 16.12 10.29
N PHE A 348 -18.67 14.82 10.09
CA PHE A 348 -18.40 13.82 11.11
C PHE A 348 -16.94 13.82 11.56
N TYR A 349 -15.99 13.57 10.65
CA TYR A 349 -14.59 13.41 11.02
C TYR A 349 -13.98 14.71 11.55
N THR A 350 -14.41 15.88 11.06
CA THR A 350 -13.89 17.16 11.56
C THR A 350 -14.52 17.61 12.86
N LYS A 351 -15.85 17.53 13.00
CA LYS A 351 -16.53 18.08 14.19
C LYS A 351 -16.58 17.08 15.34
N ILE A 352 -16.80 15.81 15.04
CA ILE A 352 -16.99 14.78 16.06
C ILE A 352 -15.63 14.22 16.45
N LEU A 353 -14.84 13.81 15.47
CA LEU A 353 -13.51 13.25 15.75
C LEU A 353 -12.41 14.32 15.83
N GLY A 354 -12.72 15.58 15.55
CA GLY A 354 -11.77 16.69 15.71
C GLY A 354 -10.64 16.71 14.69
N MET A 355 -10.79 16.01 13.56
CA MET A 355 -9.80 16.04 12.50
C MET A 355 -9.83 17.39 11.76
N LYS A 356 -8.70 17.78 11.19
CA LYS A 356 -8.55 18.97 10.37
C LYS A 356 -8.40 18.56 8.91
N GLU A 357 -9.19 19.18 8.04
CA GLU A 357 -9.03 19.06 6.59
C GLU A 357 -7.72 19.73 6.16
N LEU A 358 -6.84 18.93 5.57
CA LEU A 358 -5.54 19.36 5.05
C LEU A 358 -5.67 19.84 3.60
N ALA A 359 -6.32 19.02 2.79
CA ALA A 359 -6.46 19.25 1.37
C ALA A 359 -7.74 18.61 0.86
N ARG A 360 -8.34 19.26 -0.14
CA ARG A 360 -9.45 18.72 -0.91
C ARG A 360 -9.11 18.80 -2.38
N MET A 361 -9.29 17.69 -3.06
CA MET A 361 -9.07 17.54 -4.49
C MET A 361 -10.41 17.24 -5.15
N ASP A 362 -10.93 18.22 -5.87
CA ASP A 362 -12.15 18.10 -6.65
C ASP A 362 -11.82 17.72 -8.09
N PHE A 363 -12.16 16.49 -8.47
CA PHE A 363 -12.17 16.02 -9.85
C PHE A 363 -13.62 16.03 -10.39
N GLU A 364 -13.79 15.84 -11.70
CA GLU A 364 -15.12 15.85 -12.33
C GLU A 364 -16.10 14.89 -11.64
N THR A 365 -15.66 13.65 -11.37
CA THR A 365 -16.49 12.57 -10.79
C THR A 365 -16.06 12.13 -9.39
N VAL A 366 -14.89 12.56 -8.89
CA VAL A 366 -14.35 12.13 -7.58
C VAL A 366 -13.96 13.34 -6.75
N ASN A 367 -14.27 13.30 -5.45
CA ASN A 367 -13.73 14.22 -4.45
C ASN A 367 -12.86 13.41 -3.48
N ILE A 368 -11.64 13.89 -3.25
CA ILE A 368 -10.75 13.33 -2.23
C ILE A 368 -10.50 14.40 -1.17
N ALA A 369 -10.69 14.06 0.10
CA ALA A 369 -10.34 14.93 1.21
C ALA A 369 -9.34 14.23 2.13
N LEU A 370 -8.26 14.93 2.45
CA LEU A 370 -7.26 14.48 3.40
C LEU A 370 -7.51 15.15 4.74
N LEU A 371 -7.61 14.35 5.79
CA LEU A 371 -7.89 14.78 7.15
C LEU A 371 -6.79 14.29 8.07
N ALA A 372 -6.40 15.09 9.06
CA ALA A 372 -5.57 14.57 10.13
C ALA A 372 -5.70 15.35 11.44
N TYR A 373 -5.18 14.79 12.53
CA TYR A 373 -5.50 15.27 13.87
C TYR A 373 -4.65 16.47 14.29
N PRO A 374 -5.28 17.57 14.74
CA PRO A 374 -4.56 18.76 15.21
C PRO A 374 -3.98 18.60 16.63
N GLY A 375 -4.41 17.60 17.41
CA GLY A 375 -3.84 17.30 18.73
C GLY A 375 -4.35 18.16 19.90
N GLU A 376 -5.44 18.92 19.74
CA GLU A 376 -5.92 19.90 20.74
C GLU A 376 -7.43 19.76 21.04
N GLY A 377 -7.87 20.29 22.18
CA GLY A 377 -9.29 20.37 22.58
C GLY A 377 -9.92 19.08 23.12
N ASP A 378 -11.24 19.07 23.27
CA ASP A 378 -12.00 17.90 23.80
C ASP A 378 -11.89 16.67 22.91
N THR A 379 -11.56 16.86 21.63
CA THR A 379 -11.32 15.78 20.66
C THR A 379 -9.90 15.23 20.70
N ALA A 380 -9.00 15.80 21.52
CA ALA A 380 -7.61 15.35 21.63
C ALA A 380 -7.49 13.88 22.07
N MET A 381 -8.49 13.33 22.76
CA MET A 381 -8.52 11.90 23.12
C MET A 381 -8.58 10.96 21.90
N PHE A 382 -9.17 11.42 20.79
CA PHE A 382 -9.18 10.71 19.51
C PHE A 382 -7.95 11.03 18.66
N ALA A 383 -7.15 12.03 19.06
CA ALA A 383 -5.99 12.45 18.29
C ALA A 383 -5.03 11.29 18.09
N ARG A 384 -4.95 10.83 16.85
CA ARG A 384 -3.95 9.88 16.42
C ARG A 384 -3.06 10.59 15.45
N GLU A 385 -1.77 10.48 15.67
CA GLU A 385 -0.80 10.91 14.68
C GLU A 385 -1.05 10.01 13.43
N GLY A 386 -1.78 10.52 12.43
CA GLY A 386 -2.32 9.72 11.31
C GLY A 386 -3.08 10.54 10.27
N LEU A 387 -3.11 10.09 9.00
CA LEU A 387 -3.82 10.69 7.87
C LEU A 387 -5.03 9.82 7.48
N LEU A 388 -6.21 10.43 7.42
CA LEU A 388 -7.42 9.82 6.91
C LEU A 388 -7.75 10.41 5.54
N GLU A 389 -7.76 9.56 4.52
CA GLU A 389 -8.18 9.93 3.18
C GLU A 389 -9.65 9.54 3.00
N LEU A 390 -10.52 10.52 2.73
CA LEU A 390 -11.89 10.27 2.32
C LEU A 390 -11.97 10.36 0.80
N VAL A 391 -12.62 9.37 0.18
CA VAL A 391 -12.82 9.32 -1.27
C VAL A 391 -14.30 9.19 -1.57
N GLN A 392 -14.90 10.22 -2.17
CA GLN A 392 -16.27 10.20 -2.66
C GLN A 392 -16.26 10.15 -4.19
N ASN A 393 -17.01 9.21 -4.79
CA ASN A 393 -17.32 9.28 -6.21
C ASN A 393 -18.80 9.69 -6.37
N LYS A 394 -19.07 10.73 -7.16
CA LYS A 394 -20.42 11.31 -7.35
C LYS A 394 -21.42 10.29 -7.93
N ASP A 395 -20.95 9.29 -8.65
CA ASP A 395 -21.76 8.24 -9.29
C ASP A 395 -21.87 6.95 -8.45
N SER A 396 -21.25 6.91 -7.26
CA SER A 396 -21.10 5.69 -6.46
C SER A 396 -22.22 5.39 -5.45
N GLN A 397 -23.32 6.15 -5.47
CA GLN A 397 -24.37 6.07 -4.45
C GLN A 397 -25.04 4.67 -4.30
N GLY A 398 -24.90 3.79 -5.30
CA GLY A 398 -25.46 2.43 -5.31
C GLY A 398 -24.48 1.26 -5.07
N LEU A 399 -23.22 1.51 -4.71
CA LEU A 399 -22.22 0.43 -4.54
C LEU A 399 -22.25 -0.22 -3.14
N ILE A 400 -21.78 -1.47 -3.05
CA ILE A 400 -21.67 -2.31 -1.84
C ILE A 400 -20.93 -1.62 -0.67
N THR A 401 -20.18 -0.55 -0.94
CA THR A 401 -19.48 0.29 0.05
C THR A 401 -20.39 1.29 0.79
N ASN A 402 -21.70 1.11 0.79
CA ASN A 402 -22.59 1.83 1.70
C ASN A 402 -23.21 0.80 2.64
N ALA A 403 -22.74 0.75 3.88
CA ALA A 403 -23.21 -0.23 4.86
C ALA A 403 -24.65 0.07 5.32
N GLN A 404 -25.15 1.30 5.17
CA GLN A 404 -26.56 1.60 5.38
C GLN A 404 -27.45 1.01 4.27
N ALA A 405 -27.00 1.05 3.02
CA ALA A 405 -27.72 0.45 1.89
C ALA A 405 -27.53 -1.08 1.80
N ASN A 406 -26.45 -1.61 2.40
CA ASN A 406 -26.09 -3.03 2.37
C ASN A 406 -25.74 -3.53 3.80
N PRO A 407 -26.73 -3.71 4.69
CA PRO A 407 -26.50 -4.00 6.11
C PRO A 407 -25.70 -5.29 6.39
N GLY A 408 -25.71 -6.25 5.45
CA GLY A 408 -24.95 -7.50 5.54
C GLY A 408 -23.46 -7.38 5.20
N VAL A 409 -22.98 -6.19 4.85
CA VAL A 409 -21.60 -5.93 4.37
C VAL A 409 -20.91 -4.84 5.20
N GLY A 410 -21.45 -4.52 6.39
CA GLY A 410 -20.85 -3.55 7.30
C GLY A 410 -19.51 -4.04 7.84
N PHE A 411 -18.41 -3.43 7.43
CA PHE A 411 -17.06 -3.73 7.93
C PHE A 411 -16.67 -2.80 9.08
N ILE A 412 -15.77 -3.28 9.94
CA ILE A 412 -15.00 -2.41 10.84
C ILE A 412 -13.97 -1.68 9.98
N LYS A 413 -14.09 -0.37 9.87
CA LYS A 413 -13.20 0.44 9.02
C LYS A 413 -12.14 1.20 9.80
N LEU A 414 -12.42 1.52 11.06
CA LEU A 414 -11.52 2.27 11.92
C LEU A 414 -11.51 1.67 13.32
N CYS A 415 -10.33 1.64 13.91
CA CYS A 415 -10.13 1.33 15.32
C CYS A 415 -9.40 2.49 15.97
N PHE A 416 -10.00 3.07 17.00
CA PHE A 416 -9.40 4.13 17.81
C PHE A 416 -9.02 3.55 19.15
N THR A 417 -7.74 3.65 19.49
CA THR A 417 -7.39 3.61 20.90
C THR A 417 -7.78 4.96 21.54
N VAL A 418 -8.14 5.00 22.82
CA VAL A 418 -8.45 6.23 23.58
C VAL A 418 -7.89 6.12 25.01
N PRO A 419 -7.42 7.22 25.63
CA PRO A 419 -6.77 7.16 26.93
C PRO A 419 -7.78 6.88 28.06
N ASP A 420 -9.03 7.25 27.84
CA ASP A 420 -10.15 7.12 28.77
C ASP A 420 -11.38 6.77 27.94
N LEU A 421 -11.76 5.48 27.96
CA LEU A 421 -12.82 4.95 27.11
C LEU A 421 -14.20 5.47 27.53
N ASP A 422 -14.43 5.64 28.82
CA ASP A 422 -15.70 6.12 29.35
C ASP A 422 -15.96 7.56 28.91
N LYS A 423 -14.96 8.43 29.02
CA LYS A 423 -15.05 9.82 28.52
C LYS A 423 -15.24 9.89 27.02
N ALA A 424 -14.54 9.04 26.26
CA ALA A 424 -14.71 8.97 24.82
C ALA A 424 -16.14 8.57 24.45
N MET A 425 -16.70 7.55 25.10
CA MET A 425 -18.07 7.10 24.87
C MET A 425 -19.10 8.14 25.32
N GLU A 426 -18.91 8.81 26.46
CA GLU A 426 -19.77 9.91 26.92
C GLU A 426 -19.79 11.05 25.91
N TYR A 427 -18.62 11.46 25.42
CA TYR A 427 -18.50 12.47 24.38
C TYR A 427 -19.22 12.04 23.10
N LEU A 428 -18.99 10.83 22.58
CA LEU A 428 -19.64 10.37 21.35
C LEU A 428 -21.17 10.30 21.49
N ARG A 429 -21.67 9.90 22.67
CA ARG A 429 -23.12 9.95 22.98
C ARG A 429 -23.63 11.39 23.00
N SER A 430 -22.86 12.34 23.57
CA SER A 430 -23.23 13.77 23.58
C SER A 430 -23.33 14.36 22.17
N GLN A 431 -22.55 13.83 21.22
CA GLN A 431 -22.61 14.20 19.81
C GLN A 431 -23.73 13.46 19.04
N GLY A 432 -24.53 12.65 19.72
CA GLY A 432 -25.66 11.93 19.13
C GLY A 432 -25.26 10.72 18.28
N LEU A 433 -24.05 10.17 18.44
CA LEU A 433 -23.64 9.00 17.66
C LEU A 433 -24.43 7.77 18.06
N LYS A 434 -24.74 6.96 17.05
CA LYS A 434 -25.32 5.64 17.26
C LYS A 434 -24.26 4.69 17.84
N VAL A 435 -24.43 4.35 19.11
CA VAL A 435 -23.71 3.25 19.74
C VAL A 435 -24.34 1.94 19.27
N VAL A 436 -23.58 1.16 18.50
CA VAL A 436 -24.02 -0.14 17.98
C VAL A 436 -23.90 -1.20 19.06
N LYS A 437 -22.82 -1.15 19.83
CA LYS A 437 -22.57 -2.07 20.95
C LYS A 437 -21.87 -1.33 22.09
N GLU A 438 -22.38 -1.53 23.30
CA GLU A 438 -21.78 -1.02 24.53
C GLU A 438 -20.66 -1.95 25.06
N MET A 439 -19.75 -1.38 25.85
CA MET A 439 -18.76 -2.15 26.59
C MET A 439 -19.45 -3.10 27.58
N GLY A 440 -18.95 -4.34 27.69
CA GLY A 440 -19.52 -5.41 28.51
C GLY A 440 -20.86 -5.98 28.02
N SER A 441 -21.49 -5.36 27.03
CA SER A 441 -22.82 -5.77 26.56
C SER A 441 -22.75 -6.94 25.56
N ARG A 442 -23.75 -7.82 25.63
CA ARG A 442 -24.01 -8.88 24.63
C ARG A 442 -25.07 -8.49 23.60
N ILE A 443 -25.63 -7.29 23.69
CA ILE A 443 -26.63 -6.78 22.74
C ILE A 443 -25.94 -6.46 21.41
N ASN A 444 -26.58 -6.80 20.28
CA ASN A 444 -26.12 -6.59 18.90
C ASN A 444 -24.80 -7.30 18.53
N GLN A 445 -24.41 -8.37 19.23
CA GLN A 445 -23.19 -9.12 18.90
C GLN A 445 -23.24 -9.77 17.52
N GLU A 446 -24.41 -10.11 17.01
CA GLU A 446 -24.63 -10.62 15.66
C GLU A 446 -24.20 -9.62 14.57
N VAL A 447 -24.33 -8.32 14.83
CA VAL A 447 -23.86 -7.26 13.93
C VAL A 447 -22.34 -7.25 13.86
N ILE A 448 -21.69 -7.44 15.01
CA ILE A 448 -20.23 -7.53 15.09
C ILE A 448 -19.72 -8.85 14.49
N ALA A 449 -20.48 -9.94 14.64
CA ALA A 449 -20.19 -11.24 14.05
C ALA A 449 -20.15 -11.17 12.53
N ALA A 450 -21.18 -10.55 11.95
CA ALA A 450 -21.24 -10.29 10.51
C ALA A 450 -20.04 -9.44 10.05
N ALA A 451 -19.70 -8.37 10.78
CA ALA A 451 -18.60 -7.48 10.44
C ALA A 451 -17.21 -8.12 10.53
N LEU A 452 -17.02 -9.04 11.48
CA LEU A 452 -15.77 -9.80 11.67
C LEU A 452 -15.70 -11.06 10.80
N GLY A 453 -16.78 -11.42 10.10
CA GLY A 453 -16.90 -12.73 9.44
C GLY A 453 -16.87 -13.90 10.42
N ALA A 454 -17.27 -13.68 11.67
CA ALA A 454 -17.28 -14.68 12.73
C ALA A 454 -18.67 -15.33 12.85
N GLU A 455 -18.70 -16.59 13.33
CA GLU A 455 -19.97 -17.27 13.61
C GLU A 455 -20.71 -16.62 14.79
N ASP A 456 -22.05 -16.60 14.70
CA ASP A 456 -22.94 -16.06 15.74
C ASP A 456 -22.55 -16.61 17.13
N PRO A 457 -22.41 -15.76 18.16
CA PRO A 457 -22.05 -16.17 19.52
C PRO A 457 -22.93 -17.29 20.09
N LYS A 458 -24.18 -17.41 19.64
CA LYS A 458 -25.13 -18.46 20.05
C LYS A 458 -24.79 -19.84 19.48
N GLN A 459 -23.88 -19.94 18.50
CA GLN A 459 -23.44 -21.20 17.88
C GLN A 459 -22.26 -21.87 18.59
N GLY A 460 -21.73 -21.26 19.67
CA GLY A 460 -20.90 -21.92 20.69
C GLY A 460 -19.43 -22.23 20.35
N ARG A 461 -18.98 -22.03 19.11
CA ARG A 461 -17.60 -22.39 18.68
C ARG A 461 -16.53 -21.31 18.97
N ASN A 462 -16.93 -20.07 19.26
CA ASN A 462 -16.04 -18.90 19.40
C ASN A 462 -16.13 -18.17 20.76
N ILE A 463 -16.47 -18.88 21.84
CA ILE A 463 -16.81 -18.25 23.15
C ILE A 463 -15.69 -17.31 23.66
N GLY A 464 -14.42 -17.72 23.57
CA GLY A 464 -13.29 -16.89 24.02
C GLY A 464 -13.11 -15.58 23.23
N LEU A 465 -13.30 -15.62 21.90
CA LEU A 465 -13.33 -14.42 21.07
C LEU A 465 -14.49 -13.51 21.49
N TRP A 466 -15.67 -14.09 21.75
CA TRP A 466 -16.86 -13.34 22.16
C TRP A 466 -16.73 -12.72 23.55
N ASP A 467 -15.96 -13.33 24.45
CA ASP A 467 -15.66 -12.75 25.75
C ASP A 467 -14.69 -11.56 25.64
N MET A 468 -13.76 -11.59 24.68
CA MET A 468 -12.91 -10.43 24.37
C MET A 468 -13.71 -9.30 23.70
N VAL A 469 -14.50 -9.60 22.67
CA VAL A 469 -15.31 -8.61 21.93
C VAL A 469 -16.37 -7.97 22.82
N GLN A 470 -16.84 -8.65 23.88
CA GLN A 470 -17.72 -8.04 24.88
C GLN A 470 -17.13 -6.78 25.48
N GLN A 471 -15.81 -6.71 25.68
CA GLN A 471 -15.15 -5.57 26.30
C GLN A 471 -14.93 -4.39 25.35
N ILE A 472 -15.38 -4.49 24.09
CA ILE A 472 -15.12 -3.51 23.05
C ILE A 472 -16.43 -2.84 22.63
N PRO A 473 -16.58 -1.51 22.83
CA PRO A 473 -17.71 -0.77 22.27
C PRO A 473 -17.50 -0.47 20.78
N PHE A 474 -18.60 -0.38 20.05
CA PHE A 474 -18.64 -0.03 18.63
C PHE A 474 -19.65 1.09 18.41
N VAL A 475 -19.24 2.11 17.66
CA VAL A 475 -20.11 3.18 17.17
C VAL A 475 -20.18 3.16 15.65
N GLN A 476 -21.13 3.89 15.06
CA GLN A 476 -21.33 3.92 13.61
C GLN A 476 -20.98 5.29 13.02
N ASP A 477 -20.27 5.30 11.89
CA ASP A 477 -20.05 6.51 11.09
C ASP A 477 -21.28 6.83 10.19
N PRO A 478 -21.29 7.96 9.46
CA PRO A 478 -22.43 8.35 8.60
C PRO A 478 -22.74 7.36 7.49
N ASP A 479 -21.74 6.64 6.98
CA ASP A 479 -21.85 5.66 5.90
C ASP A 479 -22.22 4.25 6.40
N GLY A 480 -22.36 4.10 7.71
CA GLY A 480 -22.78 2.88 8.35
C GLY A 480 -21.63 1.97 8.81
N TYR A 481 -20.39 2.42 8.73
CA TYR A 481 -19.23 1.63 9.13
C TYR A 481 -19.05 1.57 10.63
N LEU A 482 -18.56 0.43 11.11
CA LEU A 482 -18.26 0.26 12.52
C LEU A 482 -16.91 0.90 12.84
N ILE A 483 -16.91 1.70 13.89
CA ILE A 483 -15.73 2.27 14.52
C ILE A 483 -15.56 1.56 15.86
N GLU A 484 -14.44 0.86 15.99
CA GLU A 484 -14.01 0.19 17.21
C GLU A 484 -13.30 1.18 18.14
N LEU A 485 -13.55 1.12 19.45
CA LEU A 485 -12.90 1.95 20.46
C LEU A 485 -12.24 1.07 21.53
N VAL A 486 -10.95 1.31 21.80
CA VAL A 486 -10.13 0.49 22.70
C VAL A 486 -9.39 1.39 23.69
N SER A 487 -9.39 1.06 24.99
CA SER A 487 -8.61 1.86 25.96
C SER A 487 -7.11 1.54 25.88
N TYR A 488 -6.24 2.54 26.11
CA TYR A 488 -4.78 2.33 26.31
C TYR A 488 -4.20 3.04 27.55
N GLY A 489 -5.02 3.74 28.33
CA GLY A 489 -4.60 4.49 29.53
C GLY A 489 -4.99 3.79 30.85
N ASN A 490 -4.17 4.01 31.89
CA ASN A 490 -4.08 3.26 33.16
C ASN A 490 -5.38 2.66 33.71
N SER A 491 -5.40 1.33 33.79
CA SER A 491 -6.17 0.60 34.81
C SER A 491 -5.59 0.89 36.20
N GLU A 492 -5.92 2.04 36.79
CA GLU A 492 -5.92 2.21 38.24
C GLU A 492 -7.35 2.09 38.77
N SER A 493 -7.85 0.87 38.86
CA SER A 493 -8.75 0.37 39.90
C SER A 493 -9.25 -1.02 39.50
N GLY A 494 -9.08 -1.98 40.41
CA GLY A 494 -9.17 -3.41 40.11
C GLY A 494 -10.57 -3.96 39.92
N ALA A 495 -10.62 -5.03 39.13
CA ALA A 495 -11.40 -6.25 39.35
C ALA A 495 -10.75 -7.36 38.52
#